data_AF-A0AAN1HHX8-F1
#
_entry.id   AF-A0AAN1HHX8-F1
#
_cell.length_a   1.000
_cell.length_b   1.000
_cell.length_c   1.000
_cell.angle_alpha   90.00
_cell.angle_beta   90.00
_cell.angle_gamma   90.00
#
_symmetry.space_group_name_H-M   'P 1'
#
loop_
_entity.id
_entity.type
_entity.pdbx_description
1 polymer ?
#
loop_
_entity_poly.entity_id
_entity_poly.type
_entity_poly.pdbx_seq_one_letter_code
_entity_poly.pdbx_strand_id
1 'polypeptide(L)' 'MAFPRQPSSFFSEGDRPLRAEEVEDPFRHGILTIARAAGRAELPWPRRTPDTLRAANDD' A
#
# COMPACT_ATOMS: atom_id res chain seq x y z
N MET A 1 -14.04 11.97 5.05
CA MET A 1 -12.99 10.94 5.31
C MET A 1 -11.93 11.04 4.23
N ALA A 2 -10.65 10.94 4.58
CA ALA A 2 -9.54 10.98 3.61
C ALA A 2 -9.04 9.55 3.34
N PHE A 3 -8.70 9.24 2.09
CA PHE A 3 -8.08 7.96 1.74
C PHE A 3 -6.68 7.84 2.36
N PRO A 4 -6.30 6.68 2.91
CA PRO A 4 -4.93 6.44 3.38
C PRO A 4 -3.93 6.67 2.25
N ARG A 5 -2.98 7.58 2.46
CA ARG A 5 -1.90 7.86 1.48
C ARG A 5 -0.77 6.83 1.52
N GLN A 6 -0.81 5.93 2.50
CA GLN A 6 0.16 4.87 2.68
C GLN A 6 -0.58 3.56 2.98
N PRO A 7 -0.16 2.43 2.38
CA PRO A 7 -0.68 1.12 2.73
C PRO A 7 -0.28 0.78 4.17
N SER A 8 -1.15 0.06 4.89
CA SER A 8 -0.85 -0.52 6.19
C SER A 8 0.25 -1.58 6.04
N SER A 9 1.30 -1.52 6.88
CA SER A 9 2.35 -2.54 6.91
C SER A 9 1.87 -3.80 7.61
N PHE A 10 2.25 -4.97 7.09
CA PHE A 10 1.96 -6.26 7.71
C PHE A 10 2.87 -6.60 8.89
N PHE A 11 4.08 -6.02 8.92
CA PHE A 11 5.05 -6.23 9.99
C PHE A 11 5.49 -4.88 10.58
N SER A 12 5.53 -4.81 11.90
CA SER A 12 5.93 -3.62 12.65
C SER A 12 6.76 -4.02 13.87
N GLU A 13 7.72 -3.16 14.21
CA GLU A 13 8.43 -3.16 15.47
C GLU A 13 7.89 -2.00 16.31
N GLY A 14 7.01 -2.32 17.26
CA GLY A 14 6.18 -1.31 17.91
C GLY A 14 5.30 -0.58 16.89
N ASP A 15 5.46 0.74 16.78
CA ASP A 15 4.71 1.59 15.85
C ASP A 15 5.45 1.83 14.52
N ARG A 16 6.62 1.23 14.35
CA ARG A 16 7.46 1.41 13.16
C ARG A 16 7.26 0.25 12.20
N PRO A 17 6.82 0.49 10.95
CA PRO A 17 6.75 -0.56 9.95
C PRO A 17 8.16 -1.06 9.60
N LEU A 18 8.31 -2.38 9.53
CA LEU A 18 9.56 -3.03 9.14
C LEU A 18 9.74 -3.02 7.62
N ARG A 19 10.97 -2.81 7.16
CA ARG A 19 11.33 -2.95 5.74
C ARG A 19 11.93 -4.33 5.48
N ALA A 20 11.86 -4.79 4.23
CA ALA A 20 12.39 -6.09 3.83
C ALA A 20 13.89 -6.22 4.15
N GLU A 21 14.64 -5.13 4.01
CA GLU A 21 16.08 -5.09 4.25
C GLU A 21 16.46 -5.25 5.73
N GLU A 22 15.49 -5.10 6.65
CA GLU A 22 15.67 -5.18 8.10
C GLU A 22 15.33 -6.56 8.66
N VAL A 23 14.92 -7.51 7.80
CA VAL A 23 14.44 -8.83 8.22
C VAL A 23 15.34 -9.92 7.67
N GLU A 24 15.98 -10.66 8.60
CA GLU A 24 16.87 -11.79 8.28
C GLU A 24 16.11 -13.05 7.84
N ASP A 25 14.85 -13.18 8.25
CA ASP A 25 13.98 -14.29 7.86
C ASP A 25 13.60 -14.17 6.37
N PRO A 26 13.97 -15.16 5.53
CA PRO A 26 13.81 -15.06 4.09
C PRO A 26 12.33 -15.05 3.65
N PHE A 27 11.42 -15.67 4.42
CA PHE A 27 10.00 -15.67 4.10
C PHE A 27 9.38 -14.30 4.41
N ARG A 28 9.71 -13.72 5.56
CA ARG A 28 9.25 -12.38 5.93
C ARG A 28 9.80 -11.30 5.00
N HIS A 29 11.06 -11.44 4.57
CA HIS A 29 11.66 -10.58 3.54
C HIS A 29 10.85 -10.64 2.23
N GLY A 30 10.51 -11.86 1.77
CA GLY A 30 9.71 -12.07 0.57
C GLY A 30 8.33 -11.40 0.65
N ILE A 31 7.62 -11.57 1.77
CA ILE A 31 6.31 -10.93 1.98
C ILE A 31 6.42 -9.40 1.94
N LEU A 32 7.40 -8.82 2.63
CA LEU A 32 7.61 -7.36 2.64
C LEU A 32 7.95 -6.82 1.24
N THR A 33 8.68 -7.60 0.43
CA THR A 33 9.00 -7.26 -0.95
C THR A 33 7.73 -7.21 -1.82
N ILE A 34 6.89 -8.23 -1.73
CA ILE A 34 5.62 -8.30 -2.47
C ILE A 34 4.67 -7.19 -2.02
N ALA A 35 4.50 -6.99 -0.72
CA ALA A 35 3.63 -5.94 -0.17
C ALA A 35 4.07 -4.54 -0.66
N ARG A 36 5.37 -4.27 -0.72
CA ARG A 36 5.90 -3.00 -1.26
C ARG A 36 5.61 -2.84 -2.76
N ALA A 37 5.72 -3.92 -3.53
CA ALA A 37 5.41 -3.88 -4.96
C ALA A 37 3.91 -3.66 -5.21
N ALA A 38 3.05 -4.39 -4.50
CA ALA A 38 1.60 -4.23 -4.56
C ALA A 38 1.17 -2.81 -4.18
N GLY A 39 1.63 -2.31 -3.02
CA GLY A 39 1.29 -0.95 -2.58
C GLY A 39 1.68 0.14 -3.58
N ARG A 40 2.82 0.02 -4.27
CA ARG A 40 3.19 0.97 -5.35
C ARG A 40 2.25 0.90 -6.55
N ALA A 41 1.82 -0.30 -6.94
CA ALA A 41 0.88 -0.49 -8.03
C ALA A 41 -0.53 0.00 -7.68
N GLU A 42 -0.91 -0.11 -6.40
CA GLU A 42 -2.22 0.29 -5.89
C GLU A 42 -2.34 1.80 -5.65
N LEU A 43 -1.30 2.49 -5.18
CA LEU A 43 -1.36 3.93 -4.84
C LEU A 43 -1.97 4.86 -5.92
N PRO A 44 -1.75 4.65 -7.23
CA PRO A 44 -2.39 5.46 -8.27
C PRO A 44 -3.89 5.21 -8.43
N TRP A 45 -4.40 4.04 -8.04
CA TRP A 45 -5.79 3.64 -8.26
C TRP A 45 -6.78 4.47 -7.41
N PRO A 46 -6.64 4.59 -6.08
CA PRO A 46 -7.52 5.40 -5.24
C PRO A 46 -7.58 6.88 -5.62
N ARG A 47 -6.56 7.39 -6.32
CA ARG A 47 -6.55 8.79 -6.80
C ARG A 47 -7.40 8.98 -8.04
N ARG A 48 -7.44 7.99 -8.94
CA ARG A 48 -8.16 8.09 -10.22
C ARG A 48 -9.62 7.67 -10.12
N THR A 49 -9.95 6.80 -9.18
CA THR A 49 -11.30 6.24 -9.05
C THR A 49 -12.37 7.28 -8.70
N PRO A 50 -12.16 8.22 -7.77
CA PRO A 50 -13.17 9.23 -7.46
C PRO A 50 -13.50 10.10 -8.67
N ASP A 51 -12.49 10.51 -9.44
CA ASP A 51 -12.68 11.31 -10.65
C ASP A 51 -13.44 10.53 -11.72
N THR A 52 -13.10 9.25 -11.88
CA THR A 52 -13.79 8.35 -12.82
C THR A 52 -15.25 8.13 -12.41
N LEU A 53 -15.52 7.91 -11.12
CA LEU A 53 -16.87 7.73 -10.59
C LEU A 53 -17.70 9.01 -10.67
N ARG A 54 -17.07 10.19 -10.55
CA ARG A 54 -17.76 11.48 -10.69
C ARG A 54 -18.17 11.71 -12.14
N ALA A 55 -17.23 11.52 -13.07
CA ALA A 55 -17.51 11.64 -14.50
C ALA A 55 -18.62 10.70 -14.98
N ALA A 56 -18.70 9.47 -14.44
CA ALA A 56 -19.75 8.51 -14.79
C ALA A 56 -21.13 8.81 -14.16
N ASN A 57 -21.22 9.67 -13.15
CA ASN A 57 -22.48 10.08 -12.53
C ASN A 57 -22.99 11.44 -13.06
N ASP A 58 -22.12 12.19 -13.74
CA ASP A 58 -22.43 13.49 -14.35
C ASP A 58 -22.92 13.36 -15.83
N ASP A 59 -22.95 12.13 -16.38
CA ASP A 59 -23.46 11.73 -17.72
C ASP A 59 -24.81 11.01 -17.61
#